data_AF-A0A9P6JZS9-F1
#
_entry.id   AF-A0A9P6JZS9-F1
#
_cell.length_a   1.000
_cell.length_b   1.000
_cell.length_c   1.000
_cell.angle_alpha   90.00
_cell.angle_beta   90.00
_cell.angle_gamma   90.00
#
_symmetry.space_group_name_H-M   'P 1'
#
loop_
_entity.id
_entity.type
_entity.pdbx_description
1 polymer ?
#
loop_
_entity_poly.entity_id
_entity_poly.type
_entity_poly.pdbx_seq_one_letter_code
_entity_poly.pdbx_strand_id
1 'polypeptide(L)'
;FWLIYEPVLSATVVQVVDGILVDQTPAFLDSIRLTTFTLGTKAPRVESVKTFPKTDPDVVLMDWRVAFTPTDTEDMTPKDLRAQINPKICLTIRVGKGIIGAGMPILVEDMSFKGYMRIKLKLTSNFPHIKTLDFCFLEPPTIDYALKPVGGETFGMDIAH
;
A
#
# COMPACT_ATOMS: atom_id res chain seq x y z
N PHE A 1 -15.78 -5.17 -7.73
CA PHE A 1 -15.32 -5.44 -6.35
C PHE A 1 -14.34 -4.39 -5.86
N TRP A 2 -13.16 -4.26 -6.49
CA TRP A 2 -12.10 -3.33 -6.04
C TRP A 2 -12.58 -1.90 -5.76
N LEU A 3 -13.31 -1.26 -6.70
CA LEU A 3 -13.81 0.12 -6.51
C LEU A 3 -14.72 0.32 -5.28
N ILE A 4 -15.33 -0.76 -4.78
CA ILE A 4 -16.17 -0.72 -3.57
C ILE A 4 -15.33 -0.98 -2.32
N TYR A 5 -14.33 -1.87 -2.44
CA TYR A 5 -13.52 -2.32 -1.32
C TYR A 5 -12.33 -1.40 -1.02
N GLU A 6 -11.72 -0.80 -2.04
CA GLU A 6 -10.53 0.05 -1.91
C GLU A 6 -10.72 1.18 -0.89
N PRO A 7 -11.87 1.90 -0.83
CA PRO A 7 -12.04 2.94 0.18
C PRO A 7 -12.04 2.39 1.61
N VAL A 8 -12.58 1.19 1.82
CA VAL A 8 -12.61 0.51 3.13
C VAL A 8 -11.21 0.07 3.53
N LEU A 9 -10.46 -0.52 2.58
CA LEU A 9 -9.06 -0.89 2.79
C LEU A 9 -8.21 0.34 3.12
N SER A 10 -8.36 1.41 2.35
CA SER A 10 -7.62 2.65 2.52
C SER A 10 -7.90 3.30 3.88
N ALA A 11 -9.16 3.38 4.30
CA ALA A 11 -9.51 3.87 5.64
C ALA A 11 -8.89 3.01 6.75
N THR A 12 -8.90 1.68 6.60
CA THR A 12 -8.30 0.75 7.57
C THR A 12 -6.78 0.97 7.67
N VAL A 13 -6.10 1.13 6.53
CA VAL A 13 -4.66 1.40 6.48
C VAL A 13 -4.34 2.73 7.17
N VAL A 14 -5.09 3.80 6.88
CA VAL A 14 -4.89 5.09 7.54
C VAL A 14 -5.02 4.95 9.05
N GLN A 15 -6.08 4.30 9.54
CA GLN A 15 -6.31 4.14 10.97
C GLN A 15 -5.18 3.38 11.69
N VAL A 16 -4.73 2.27 11.11
CA VAL A 16 -3.67 1.44 11.72
C VAL A 16 -2.32 2.14 11.64
N VAL A 17 -1.96 2.66 10.46
CA VAL A 17 -0.64 3.25 10.23
C VAL A 17 -0.50 4.58 10.97
N ASP A 18 -1.54 5.42 11.03
CA ASP A 18 -1.46 6.70 11.77
C ASP A 18 -1.17 6.47 13.25
N GLY A 19 -1.80 5.48 13.89
CA GLY A 19 -1.50 5.08 15.26
C GLY A 19 -0.03 4.69 15.46
N ILE A 20 0.51 3.85 14.57
CA ILE A 20 1.93 3.44 14.60
C ILE A 20 2.85 4.65 14.40
N LEU A 21 2.51 5.57 13.48
CA LEU A 21 3.31 6.76 13.20
C LEU A 21 3.36 7.71 14.40
N VAL A 22 2.27 7.83 15.17
CA VAL A 22 2.26 8.60 16.42
C VAL A 22 3.26 8.00 17.41
N ASP A 23 3.15 6.70 17.65
CA ASP A 23 3.96 5.99 18.65
C ASP A 23 5.45 5.93 18.27
N GLN A 24 5.74 5.95 16.97
CA GLN A 24 7.10 5.89 16.42
C GLN A 24 7.60 7.25 15.93
N THR A 25 6.95 8.36 16.33
CA THR A 25 7.38 9.70 15.92
C THR A 25 8.79 9.98 16.48
N PRO A 26 9.79 10.24 15.61
CA PRO A 26 11.15 10.59 16.05
C PRO A 26 11.17 11.90 16.85
N ALA A 27 12.06 11.99 17.85
CA ALA A 27 12.12 13.12 18.79
C ALA A 27 12.42 14.50 18.16
N PHE A 28 12.94 14.54 16.93
CA PHE A 28 13.19 15.78 16.20
C PHE A 28 11.94 16.30 15.45
N LEU A 29 10.90 15.48 15.34
CA LEU A 29 9.62 15.83 14.75
C LEU A 29 8.60 16.11 15.84
N ASP A 30 7.72 17.08 15.57
CA ASP A 30 6.58 17.38 16.42
C ASP A 30 5.45 16.36 16.18
N SER A 31 5.22 15.98 14.92
CA SER A 31 4.33 14.88 14.57
C SER A 31 4.58 14.35 13.17
N ILE A 32 4.22 13.08 12.97
CA ILE A 32 4.03 12.45 11.67
C ILE A 32 2.57 11.97 11.59
N ARG A 33 1.89 12.28 10.49
CA ARG A 33 0.50 11.87 10.25
C ARG A 33 0.28 11.37 8.83
N LEU A 34 -0.43 10.27 8.68
CA LEU A 34 -0.85 9.76 7.38
C LEU A 34 -2.18 10.43 7.01
N THR A 35 -2.14 11.44 6.15
CA THR A 35 -3.33 12.27 5.84
C THR A 35 -4.13 11.75 4.66
N THR A 36 -3.49 11.10 3.70
CA THR A 36 -4.16 10.51 2.55
C THR A 36 -3.50 9.20 2.18
N PHE A 37 -4.33 8.19 1.93
CA PHE A 37 -3.90 6.92 1.37
C PHE A 37 -4.97 6.46 0.39
N THR A 38 -4.58 6.20 -0.84
CA THR A 38 -5.42 5.53 -1.84
C THR A 38 -4.54 4.67 -2.74
N LEU A 39 -5.05 3.49 -3.09
CA LEU A 39 -4.47 2.59 -4.07
C LEU A 39 -5.13 2.77 -5.46
N GLY A 40 -5.94 3.80 -5.62
CA GLY A 40 -6.53 4.16 -6.91
C GLY A 40 -7.57 3.17 -7.42
N THR A 41 -8.00 3.39 -8.67
CA THR A 41 -9.12 2.65 -9.26
C THR A 41 -8.72 1.35 -9.94
N LYS A 42 -7.43 1.16 -10.27
CA LYS A 42 -6.93 -0.09 -10.88
C LYS A 42 -6.58 -1.11 -9.80
N ALA A 43 -7.22 -2.27 -9.86
CA ALA A 43 -7.02 -3.34 -8.87
C ALA A 43 -5.68 -4.06 -9.04
N PRO A 44 -5.10 -4.61 -7.95
CA PRO A 44 -4.04 -5.60 -8.05
C PRO A 44 -4.55 -6.85 -8.79
N ARG A 45 -3.65 -7.50 -9.52
CA ARG A 45 -3.92 -8.67 -10.35
C ARG A 45 -3.17 -9.89 -9.85
N VAL A 46 -3.80 -11.05 -9.99
CA VAL A 46 -3.14 -12.35 -9.83
C VAL A 46 -2.68 -12.79 -11.22
N GLU A 47 -1.37 -12.84 -11.44
CA GLU A 47 -0.78 -13.21 -12.73
C GLU A 47 -0.75 -14.73 -12.92
N SER A 48 -0.49 -15.47 -11.85
CA SER A 48 -0.50 -16.94 -11.90
C SER A 48 -0.82 -17.54 -10.54
N VAL A 49 -1.43 -18.72 -10.57
CA VAL A 49 -1.70 -19.55 -9.40
C VAL A 49 -1.18 -20.95 -9.67
N LYS A 50 -0.37 -21.47 -8.75
CA LYS A 50 0.11 -22.85 -8.75
C LYS A 50 -0.35 -23.55 -7.50
N THR A 51 -1.20 -24.56 -7.65
CA THR A 51 -1.69 -25.38 -6.52
C THR A 51 -0.86 -26.65 -6.37
N PHE A 52 -0.60 -27.06 -5.13
CA PHE A 52 0.12 -28.31 -4.84
C PHE A 52 -0.87 -29.38 -4.38
N PRO A 53 -1.03 -30.49 -5.13
CA PRO A 53 -2.00 -31.53 -4.79
C PRO A 53 -1.50 -32.52 -3.72
N LYS A 54 -0.20 -32.52 -3.42
CA LYS A 54 0.43 -33.43 -2.44
C LYS A 54 0.49 -32.77 -1.06
N THR A 55 -0.66 -32.42 -0.54
CA THR A 55 -0.85 -31.86 0.80
C THR A 55 -1.80 -32.72 1.61
N ASP A 56 -1.89 -32.47 2.91
CA ASP A 56 -2.91 -33.12 3.75
C ASP A 56 -4.31 -32.83 3.20
N PRO A 57 -5.30 -33.73 3.38
CA PRO A 57 -6.64 -33.57 2.81
C PRO A 57 -7.37 -32.29 3.23
N ASP A 58 -7.03 -31.72 4.39
CA ASP A 58 -7.57 -30.47 4.92
C ASP A 58 -6.68 -29.25 4.65
N VAL A 59 -5.64 -29.38 3.82
CA VAL A 59 -4.70 -28.30 3.53
C VAL A 59 -4.70 -27.97 2.04
N VAL A 60 -5.00 -26.72 1.71
CA VAL A 60 -4.84 -26.17 0.36
C VAL A 60 -3.59 -25.31 0.35
N LEU A 61 -2.60 -25.69 -0.46
CA LEU A 61 -1.37 -24.94 -0.64
C LEU A 61 -1.27 -24.41 -2.06
N MET A 62 -1.05 -23.10 -2.19
CA MET A 62 -0.95 -22.41 -3.47
C MET A 62 0.20 -21.42 -3.45
N ASP A 63 0.87 -21.26 -4.60
CA ASP A 63 1.77 -20.14 -4.83
C ASP A 63 1.15 -19.18 -5.84
N TRP A 64 1.10 -17.90 -5.50
CA TRP A 64 0.45 -16.84 -6.26
C TRP A 64 1.49 -15.81 -6.68
N ARG A 65 1.52 -15.47 -7.97
CA ARG A 65 2.18 -14.24 -8.43
C ARG A 65 1.17 -13.13 -8.47
N VAL A 66 1.44 -12.06 -7.74
CA VAL A 66 0.58 -10.89 -7.63
C VAL A 66 1.33 -9.67 -8.14
N ALA A 67 0.63 -8.84 -8.90
CA ALA A 67 1.16 -7.59 -9.42
C ALA A 67 0.16 -6.46 -9.23
N PHE A 68 0.66 -5.30 -8.86
CA PHE A 68 -0.06 -4.06 -8.76
C PHE A 68 0.70 -3.03 -9.60
N THR A 69 0.22 -2.81 -10.82
CA THR A 69 0.81 -1.90 -11.81
C THR A 69 -0.26 -0.90 -12.25
N PRO A 70 -0.57 0.11 -11.41
CA PRO A 70 -1.65 1.06 -11.65
C PRO A 70 -1.42 1.90 -12.92
N THR A 71 -0.17 2.17 -13.26
CA THR A 71 0.26 3.01 -14.40
C THR A 71 0.23 2.27 -15.74
N ASP A 72 0.16 0.95 -15.72
CA ASP A 72 -0.02 0.17 -16.95
C ASP A 72 -1.46 0.37 -17.46
N THR A 73 -1.60 0.81 -18.70
CA THR A 73 -2.89 1.19 -19.29
C THR A 73 -3.29 0.30 -20.47
N GLU A 74 -2.52 -0.74 -20.77
CA GLU A 74 -2.71 -1.53 -22.01
C GLU A 74 -4.10 -2.18 -22.07
N ASP A 75 -4.63 -2.58 -20.92
CA ASP A 75 -5.94 -3.24 -20.78
C ASP A 75 -7.11 -2.28 -20.51
N MET A 76 -6.91 -0.95 -20.55
CA MET A 76 -7.91 0.03 -20.14
C MET A 76 -8.67 0.63 -21.32
N THR A 77 -9.99 0.75 -21.21
CA THR A 77 -10.77 1.47 -22.22
C THR A 77 -10.56 2.98 -22.09
N PRO A 78 -10.81 3.78 -23.14
CA PRO A 78 -10.73 5.24 -23.06
C PRO A 78 -11.62 5.86 -21.98
N LYS A 79 -12.72 5.18 -21.61
CA LYS A 79 -13.60 5.61 -20.52
C LYS A 79 -12.96 5.36 -19.16
N ASP A 80 -12.31 4.22 -18.99
CA ASP A 80 -11.63 3.86 -17.73
C ASP A 80 -10.44 4.77 -17.47
N LEU A 81 -9.68 5.11 -18.52
CA LEU A 81 -8.57 6.06 -18.45
C LEU A 81 -9.01 7.44 -17.94
N ARG A 82 -10.17 7.93 -18.39
CA ARG A 82 -10.72 9.21 -17.93
C ARG A 82 -11.20 9.18 -16.47
N ALA A 83 -11.59 8.00 -15.99
CA ALA A 83 -12.04 7.79 -14.61
C ALA A 83 -10.91 7.26 -13.71
N GLN A 84 -9.67 7.18 -14.21
CA GLN A 84 -8.56 6.61 -13.49
C GLN A 84 -8.13 7.53 -12.35
N ILE A 85 -8.04 6.95 -11.15
CA ILE A 85 -7.39 7.58 -10.00
C ILE A 85 -6.12 6.78 -9.75
N ASN A 86 -4.98 7.46 -9.76
CA ASN A 86 -3.70 6.84 -9.48
C ASN A 86 -3.48 6.71 -7.97
N PRO A 87 -2.67 5.72 -7.53
CA PRO A 87 -2.32 5.59 -6.14
C PRO A 87 -1.58 6.83 -5.64
N LYS A 88 -1.90 7.21 -4.41
CA LYS A 88 -1.32 8.37 -3.77
C LYS A 88 -1.30 8.17 -2.27
N ILE A 89 -0.13 8.42 -1.68
CA ILE A 89 0.04 8.50 -0.24
C ILE A 89 0.56 9.89 0.10
N CYS A 90 -0.04 10.52 1.10
CA CYS A 90 0.40 11.81 1.62
C CYS A 90 0.70 11.67 3.10
N LEU A 91 1.96 11.86 3.47
CA LEU A 91 2.43 11.92 4.83
C LEU A 91 2.67 13.39 5.19
N THR A 92 2.07 13.88 6.27
CA THR A 92 2.36 15.22 6.77
C THR A 92 3.33 15.12 7.93
N ILE A 93 4.48 15.77 7.78
CA ILE A 93 5.49 15.89 8.84
C ILE A 93 5.44 17.30 9.40
N ARG A 94 5.44 17.43 10.72
CA ARG A 94 5.60 18.73 11.40
C ARG A 94 6.96 18.80 12.08
N VAL A 95 7.71 19.85 11.78
CA VAL A 95 9.01 20.13 12.38
C VAL A 95 8.90 21.38 13.25
N GLY A 96 9.47 21.35 14.46
CA GLY A 96 9.47 22.46 15.42
C GLY A 96 8.46 22.26 16.56
N LYS A 97 8.87 22.50 17.80
CA LYS A 97 8.03 22.29 18.99
C LYS A 97 7.07 23.47 19.21
N GLY A 98 5.78 23.19 19.34
CA GLY A 98 4.75 24.19 19.71
C GLY A 98 4.14 24.96 18.52
N ILE A 99 3.75 26.22 18.75
CA ILE A 99 2.95 27.04 17.81
C ILE A 99 3.74 27.42 16.53
N ILE A 100 5.06 27.26 16.52
CA ILE A 100 5.99 27.65 15.43
C ILE A 100 6.32 26.46 14.51
N GLY A 101 5.49 25.42 14.49
CA GLY A 101 5.74 24.23 13.67
C GLY A 101 5.42 24.44 12.18
N ALA A 102 6.38 24.15 11.30
CA ALA A 102 6.16 24.10 9.85
C ALA A 102 5.71 22.68 9.45
N GLY A 103 4.62 22.59 8.71
CA GLY A 103 4.11 21.33 8.14
C GLY A 103 4.61 21.14 6.72
N MET A 104 5.26 20.00 6.45
CA MET A 104 5.71 19.62 5.11
C MET A 104 5.03 18.31 4.68
N PRO A 105 4.24 18.30 3.61
CA PRO A 105 3.71 17.07 3.02
C PRO A 105 4.79 16.34 2.19
N ILE A 106 4.92 15.04 2.42
CA ILE A 106 5.67 14.10 1.59
C ILE A 106 4.66 13.28 0.81
N LEU A 107 4.73 13.39 -0.51
CA LEU A 107 3.90 12.63 -1.42
C LEU A 107 4.66 11.40 -1.92
N VAL A 108 3.97 10.26 -1.93
CA VAL A 108 4.41 9.05 -2.61
C VAL A 108 3.40 8.76 -3.71
N GLU A 109 3.91 8.69 -4.94
CA GLU A 109 3.14 8.48 -6.17
C GLU A 109 3.76 7.34 -6.99
N ASP A 110 3.10 6.96 -8.08
CA ASP A 110 3.57 5.96 -9.04
C ASP A 110 3.97 4.62 -8.40
N MET A 111 3.22 4.21 -7.37
CA MET A 111 3.50 2.99 -6.64
C MET A 111 3.25 1.77 -7.50
N SER A 112 4.19 0.83 -7.53
CA SER A 112 3.97 -0.49 -8.09
C SER A 112 4.51 -1.57 -7.16
N PHE A 113 3.90 -2.75 -7.24
CA PHE A 113 4.27 -3.89 -6.41
C PHE A 113 4.21 -5.17 -7.23
N LYS A 114 5.21 -6.03 -7.08
CA LYS A 114 5.19 -7.40 -7.59
C LYS A 114 5.67 -8.33 -6.50
N GLY A 115 4.99 -9.45 -6.31
CA GLY A 115 5.33 -10.42 -5.30
C GLY A 115 4.96 -11.82 -5.70
N TYR A 116 5.79 -12.78 -5.30
CA TYR A 116 5.48 -14.19 -5.37
C TYR A 116 5.30 -14.72 -3.96
N MET A 117 4.09 -15.16 -3.65
CA MET A 117 3.68 -15.51 -2.30
C MET A 117 3.10 -16.91 -2.23
N ARG A 118 3.35 -17.59 -1.13
CA ARG A 118 2.74 -18.87 -0.79
C ARG A 118 1.58 -18.62 0.15
N ILE A 119 0.43 -19.20 -0.17
CA ILE A 119 -0.79 -19.19 0.63
C ILE A 119 -1.10 -20.62 1.05
N LYS A 120 -1.27 -20.82 2.35
CA LYS A 120 -1.67 -22.09 2.94
C LYS A 120 -2.98 -21.89 3.69
N LEU A 121 -4.02 -22.61 3.27
CA LEU A 121 -5.30 -22.62 3.96
C LEU A 121 -5.46 -23.97 4.66
N LYS A 122 -5.79 -23.94 5.94
CA LYS A 122 -6.25 -25.12 6.67
C LYS A 122 -7.78 -25.09 6.72
N LEU A 123 -8.41 -26.12 6.20
CA LEU A 123 -9.86 -26.24 6.08
C LEU A 123 -10.46 -26.89 7.34
N THR A 124 -11.75 -26.65 7.55
CA THR A 124 -12.54 -27.26 8.63
C THR A 124 -13.97 -27.50 8.15
N SER A 125 -14.68 -28.45 8.76
CA SER A 125 -16.08 -28.72 8.42
C SER A 125 -17.04 -27.63 8.89
N ASN A 126 -16.63 -26.82 9.88
CA ASN A 126 -17.45 -25.74 10.41
C ASN A 126 -17.38 -24.51 9.50
N PHE A 127 -18.51 -23.89 9.21
CA PHE A 127 -18.54 -22.59 8.51
C PHE A 127 -17.68 -21.55 9.28
N PRO A 128 -16.81 -20.76 8.62
CA PRO A 128 -16.71 -20.47 7.18
C PRO A 128 -15.77 -21.41 6.38
N HIS A 129 -15.54 -22.63 6.87
CA HIS A 129 -14.72 -23.69 6.26
C HIS A 129 -13.21 -23.45 6.18
N ILE A 130 -12.74 -22.26 6.57
CA ILE A 130 -11.32 -21.93 6.72
C ILE A 130 -11.01 -21.80 8.21
N LYS A 131 -10.12 -22.66 8.70
CA LYS A 131 -9.62 -22.64 10.08
C LYS A 131 -8.48 -21.64 10.23
N THR A 132 -7.50 -21.70 9.34
CA THR A 132 -6.34 -20.79 9.33
C THR A 132 -5.96 -20.42 7.91
N LEU A 133 -5.44 -19.20 7.75
CA LEU A 133 -4.83 -18.68 6.54
C LEU A 133 -3.42 -18.24 6.91
N ASP A 134 -2.43 -18.92 6.35
CA ASP A 134 -1.02 -18.54 6.46
C ASP A 134 -0.54 -18.05 5.09
N PHE A 135 0.27 -17.01 5.07
CA PHE A 135 0.89 -16.53 3.85
C PHE A 135 2.31 -16.05 4.09
N CYS A 136 3.17 -16.17 3.09
CA CYS A 136 4.52 -15.62 3.10
C CYS A 136 5.00 -15.27 1.69
N PHE A 137 5.96 -14.36 1.58
CA PHE A 137 6.68 -14.16 0.33
C PHE A 137 7.73 -15.26 0.14
N LEU A 138 7.75 -15.86 -1.04
CA LEU A 138 8.76 -16.87 -1.42
C LEU A 138 10.07 -16.23 -1.88
N GLU A 139 9.99 -15.00 -2.35
CA GLU A 139 11.10 -14.15 -2.79
C GLU A 139 10.83 -12.72 -2.35
N PRO A 140 11.87 -11.88 -2.12
CA PRO A 140 11.67 -10.49 -1.75
C PRO A 140 10.76 -9.78 -2.76
N PRO A 141 9.65 -9.15 -2.32
CA PRO A 141 8.78 -8.44 -3.24
C PRO A 141 9.49 -7.22 -3.81
N THR A 142 9.16 -6.87 -5.06
CA THR A 142 9.60 -5.63 -5.69
C THR A 142 8.57 -4.55 -5.41
N ILE A 143 9.02 -3.41 -4.88
CA ILE A 143 8.18 -2.25 -4.60
C ILE A 143 8.88 -1.03 -5.19
N ASP A 144 8.23 -0.39 -6.16
CA ASP A 144 8.71 0.84 -6.76
C ASP A 144 7.77 1.99 -6.41
N TYR A 145 8.31 3.17 -6.18
CA TYR A 145 7.53 4.37 -5.89
C TYR A 145 8.35 5.64 -6.19
N ALA A 146 7.65 6.73 -6.47
CA ALA A 146 8.24 8.06 -6.60
C ALA A 146 7.95 8.88 -5.33
N LEU A 147 9.01 9.37 -4.68
CA LEU A 147 8.90 10.24 -3.51
C LEU A 147 9.09 11.70 -3.91
N LYS A 148 8.09 12.54 -3.62
CA LYS A 148 8.10 13.97 -3.90
C LYS A 148 7.89 14.75 -2.60
N PRO A 149 8.93 15.40 -2.04
CA PRO A 149 8.74 16.32 -0.94
C PRO A 149 8.07 17.60 -1.48
N VAL A 150 6.84 17.87 -1.06
CA VAL A 150 6.11 19.07 -1.49
C VAL A 150 6.27 20.11 -0.39
N GLY A 151 7.29 20.96 -0.54
CA GLY A 151 7.63 21.98 0.46
C GLY A 151 8.97 22.69 0.25
N GLY A 152 9.69 22.39 -0.84
CA GLY A 152 11.02 22.95 -1.11
C GLY A 152 11.04 24.39 -1.62
N GLU A 153 9.93 24.97 -2.09
CA GLU A 153 9.95 26.36 -2.60
C GLU A 153 9.87 27.42 -1.48
N THR A 154 9.56 27.04 -0.24
CA THR A 154 9.52 28.00 0.90
C THR A 154 10.71 27.85 1.85
N PHE A 155 11.46 26.75 1.78
CA PHE A 155 12.72 26.58 2.50
C PHE A 155 13.89 26.77 1.54
N GLY A 156 14.16 28.04 1.23
CA GLY A 156 15.30 28.48 0.44
C GLY A 156 16.62 27.93 0.96
N MET A 157 17.03 26.81 0.38
CA MET A 157 18.43 26.49 0.15
C MET A 157 18.98 27.49 -0.86
N ASP A 158 19.07 28.76 -0.44
CA ASP A 158 19.94 29.76 -1.03
C ASP A 158 20.89 30.20 0.09
N ILE A 159 21.79 29.28 0.46
CA ILE A 159 23.03 29.60 1.18
C ILE A 159 24.16 29.24 0.22
N ALA A 160 24.31 30.06 -0.81
CA ALA A 160 25.50 30.08 -1.66
C ALA A 160 25.77 31.50 -2.17
N HIS A 161 25.96 32.45 -1.25
CA HIS A 161 26.95 33.51 -1.41
C HIS A 161 27.49 33.98 -0.06
#